data_AF-A0A2P5K1J2-F1
#
_entry.id   AF-A0A2P5K1J2-F1
#
_cell.length_a   1.000
_cell.length_b   1.000
_cell.length_c   1.000
_cell.angle_alpha   90.00
_cell.angle_beta   90.00
_cell.angle_gamma   90.00
#
_symmetry.space_group_name_H-M   'P 1'
#
loop_
_entity.id
_entity.type
_entity.pdbx_description
1 polymer ?
#
loop_
_entity_poly.entity_id
_entity_poly.type
_entity_poly.pdbx_seq_one_letter_code
_entity_poly.pdbx_strand_id
1 'polypeptide(L)'
;MIRVCGGVNNGTLNIEKLEVLKLATHQETTNPLCPSCGKRMKSAGKGQGFRCKDCGTNNDTVIKLPVNRNIKAGIYEVPPCARRHISKPLVRSSDPKAFPSR
;
A
#
# COMPACT_ATOMS: atom_id res chain seq x y z
N MET A 1 4.69 -9.81 -0.10
CA MET A 1 5.87 -10.68 -0.18
C MET A 1 7.06 -9.85 -0.64
N ILE A 2 8.20 -10.01 0.03
CA ILE A 2 9.42 -9.27 -0.25
C ILE A 2 10.62 -10.21 -0.27
N ARG A 3 11.69 -9.77 -0.94
CA ARG A 3 13.04 -10.32 -0.85
C ARG A 3 13.96 -9.20 -0.37
N VAL A 4 14.89 -9.52 0.52
CA VAL A 4 15.81 -8.54 1.14
C VAL A 4 17.25 -9.00 0.99
N CYS A 5 18.16 -8.05 0.82
CA CYS A 5 19.61 -8.31 0.77
C CYS A 5 20.32 -7.36 1.74
N GLY A 6 21.29 -7.87 2.49
CA GLY A 6 22.02 -7.09 3.47
C GLY A 6 22.92 -7.93 4.36
N GLY A 7 23.66 -7.27 5.25
CA GLY A 7 24.45 -7.93 6.29
C GLY A 7 23.60 -8.21 7.54
N VAL A 8 23.83 -9.35 8.20
CA VAL A 8 23.19 -9.68 9.48
C VAL A 8 24.13 -9.30 10.62
N ASN A 9 23.62 -8.56 11.60
CA ASN A 9 24.35 -8.23 12.82
C ASN A 9 23.38 -8.28 14.02
N ASN A 10 23.78 -8.94 15.11
CA ASN A 10 22.97 -9.06 16.34
C ASN A 10 21.50 -9.46 16.09
N GLY A 11 21.28 -10.45 15.22
CA GLY A 11 19.94 -10.94 14.89
C GLY A 11 19.10 -10.01 14.00
N THR A 12 19.66 -8.88 13.56
CA THR A 12 18.98 -7.90 12.68
C THR A 12 19.61 -7.91 11.29
N LEU A 13 18.78 -7.82 10.25
CA LEU A 13 19.25 -7.65 8.87
C LEU A 13 19.34 -6.17 8.53
N ASN A 14 20.55 -5.70 8.25
CA ASN A 14 20.83 -4.35 7.78
C ASN A 14 20.60 -4.29 6.26
N ILE A 15 19.42 -3.83 5.85
CA ILE A 15 18.97 -3.87 4.46
C ILE A 15 19.79 -2.92 3.58
N GLU A 16 20.38 -3.49 2.53
CA GLU A 16 21.07 -2.75 1.45
C GLU A 16 20.18 -2.64 0.20
N LYS A 17 19.34 -3.66 -0.05
CA LYS A 17 18.32 -3.67 -1.11
C LYS A 17 17.04 -4.36 -0.67
N LEU A 18 15.92 -3.87 -1.17
CA LEU A 18 14.59 -4.42 -0.95
C LEU A 18 13.91 -4.66 -2.30
N GLU A 19 13.52 -5.90 -2.56
CA GLU A 19 12.67 -6.25 -3.70
C GLU A 19 11.25 -6.52 -3.22
N VAL A 20 10.32 -5.70 -3.68
CA VAL A 20 8.88 -5.89 -3.47
C VAL A 20 8.35 -6.81 -4.57
N LEU A 21 8.17 -8.08 -4.23
CA LEU A 21 7.67 -9.11 -5.17
C LEU A 21 6.16 -8.99 -5.40
N LYS A 22 5.40 -8.80 -4.33
CA LYS A 22 3.93 -8.67 -4.38
C LYS A 22 3.42 -7.81 -3.23
N LEU A 23 2.64 -6.79 -3.56
CA LEU A 23 1.93 -5.98 -2.58
C LEU A 23 0.78 -6.79 -1.96
N ALA A 24 0.64 -6.70 -0.65
CA ALA A 24 -0.49 -7.31 0.03
C ALA A 24 -1.79 -6.56 -0.34
N THR A 25 -2.86 -7.27 -0.66
CA THR A 25 -4.17 -6.64 -0.85
C THR A 25 -4.61 -6.00 0.47
N HIS A 26 -5.00 -4.73 0.43
CA HIS A 26 -5.58 -4.04 1.57
C HIS A 26 -6.90 -3.43 1.15
N GLN A 27 -7.94 -3.70 1.94
CA GLN A 27 -9.27 -3.20 1.70
C GLN A 27 -9.78 -2.53 2.95
N GLU A 28 -10.36 -1.34 2.77
CA GLU A 28 -11.04 -0.63 3.84
C GLU A 28 -12.55 -0.77 3.68
N THR A 29 -13.18 -1.03 4.82
CA THR A 29 -14.63 -1.13 4.95
C THR A 29 -15.18 0.26 5.20
N THR A 30 -16.10 0.73 4.37
CA THR A 30 -16.56 2.11 4.39
C THR A 30 -18.03 2.24 4.02
N ASN A 31 -18.68 3.28 4.55
CA ASN A 31 -20.10 3.51 4.33
C ASN A 31 -20.40 3.73 2.84
N PRO A 32 -21.59 3.31 2.38
CA PRO A 32 -22.00 3.51 1.00
C PRO A 32 -22.19 4.99 0.66
N LEU A 33 -22.11 5.29 -0.64
CA LEU A 33 -22.51 6.59 -1.18
C LEU A 33 -24.02 6.57 -1.44
N CYS A 34 -24.68 7.70 -1.21
CA CYS A 34 -26.08 7.87 -1.56
C CYS A 34 -26.24 7.83 -3.09
N PRO A 35 -27.13 7.01 -3.65
CA PRO A 35 -27.31 6.91 -5.10
C PRO A 35 -27.92 8.19 -5.71
N SER A 36 -28.56 9.03 -4.89
CA SER A 36 -29.19 10.27 -5.36
C SER A 36 -28.25 11.49 -5.32
N CYS A 37 -27.46 11.67 -4.26
CA CYS A 37 -26.61 12.87 -4.09
C CYS A 37 -25.11 12.60 -4.03
N GLY A 38 -24.68 11.34 -4.08
CA GLY A 38 -23.26 10.95 -4.04
C GLY A 38 -22.57 11.15 -2.68
N LYS A 39 -23.23 11.77 -1.69
CA LYS A 39 -22.65 11.95 -0.34
C LYS A 39 -22.57 10.63 0.41
N ARG A 40 -21.55 10.51 1.27
CA ARG A 40 -21.35 9.31 2.09
C ARG A 40 -22.42 9.21 3.19
N MET A 41 -23.10 8.07 3.23
CA MET A 41 -24.21 7.81 4.15
C MET A 41 -23.71 7.65 5.60
N LYS A 42 -24.58 7.89 6.58
CA LYS A 42 -24.29 7.73 8.02
C LYS A 42 -24.98 6.49 8.55
N SER A 43 -24.48 5.91 9.64
CA SER A 43 -25.17 4.79 10.29
C SER A 43 -26.55 5.24 10.78
N ALA A 44 -27.56 4.38 10.61
CA ALA A 44 -28.91 4.59 11.10
C ALA A 44 -29.15 3.96 12.49
N GLY A 45 -28.13 3.34 13.09
CA GLY A 45 -28.22 2.62 14.36
C GLY A 45 -27.66 1.20 14.26
N LYS A 46 -27.51 0.53 15.41
CA LYS A 46 -27.00 -0.85 15.45
C LYS A 46 -27.95 -1.78 14.70
N GLY A 47 -27.45 -2.41 13.63
CA GLY A 47 -28.24 -3.33 12.79
C GLY A 47 -29.27 -2.68 11.86
N GLN A 48 -29.27 -1.34 11.75
CA GLN A 48 -30.24 -0.58 10.94
C GLN A 48 -29.66 -0.08 9.60
N GLY A 49 -28.45 -0.53 9.23
CA GLY A 49 -27.78 -0.11 8.01
C GLY A 49 -27.34 1.36 8.02
N PHE A 50 -27.43 2.00 6.85
CA PHE A 50 -26.98 3.36 6.58
C PHE A 50 -28.10 4.20 5.97
N ARG A 51 -28.14 5.48 6.32
CA ARG A 51 -29.11 6.46 5.81
C ARG A 51 -28.42 7.72 5.32
N CYS A 52 -28.91 8.27 4.21
CA CYS A 52 -28.56 9.61 3.76
C CYS A 52 -29.43 10.64 4.50
N LYS A 53 -28.80 11.57 5.22
CA LYS A 53 -29.54 12.61 5.97
C LYS A 53 -30.30 13.57 5.05
N ASP A 54 -29.73 13.87 3.88
CA ASP A 54 -30.29 14.87 2.97
C ASP A 54 -31.41 14.28 2.09
N CYS A 55 -31.22 13.07 1.55
CA CYS A 55 -32.16 12.45 0.61
C CYS A 55 -33.14 11.46 1.28
N GLY A 56 -32.87 11.03 2.52
CA GLY A 56 -33.68 10.02 3.22
C GLY A 56 -33.51 8.58 2.72
N THR A 57 -32.73 8.33 1.67
CA THR A 57 -32.45 6.97 1.15
C THR A 57 -31.72 6.11 2.17
N ASN A 58 -31.97 4.80 2.17
CA ASN A 58 -31.31 3.81 3.03
C ASN A 58 -30.48 2.80 2.22
N ASN A 59 -29.49 2.17 2.86
CA ASN A 59 -28.67 1.11 2.29
C ASN A 59 -28.09 0.25 3.42
N ASP A 60 -28.17 -1.08 3.31
CA ASP A 60 -27.70 -2.01 4.35
C ASP A 60 -26.29 -2.55 4.11
N THR A 61 -25.71 -2.25 2.95
CA THR A 61 -24.42 -2.80 2.53
C THR A 61 -23.27 -1.88 2.87
N VAL A 62 -22.18 -2.47 3.39
CA VAL A 62 -20.90 -1.78 3.53
C VAL A 62 -20.06 -2.04 2.29
N ILE A 63 -19.32 -1.02 1.84
CA ILE A 63 -18.46 -1.14 0.66
C ILE A 63 -17.04 -1.46 1.11
N LYS A 64 -16.40 -2.43 0.45
CA LYS A 64 -14.96 -2.69 0.58
C LYS A 64 -14.24 -2.02 -0.58
N LEU A 65 -13.38 -1.05 -0.29
CA LEU A 65 -12.58 -0.38 -1.30
C LEU A 65 -11.11 -0.79 -1.19
N PRO A 66 -10.44 -1.10 -2.30
CA PRO A 66 -9.00 -1.32 -2.29
C PRO A 66 -8.28 -0.04 -1.91
N VAL A 67 -7.31 -0.14 -1.01
CA VAL A 67 -6.47 0.98 -0.62
C VAL A 67 -5.24 1.01 -1.51
N ASN A 68 -5.11 2.08 -2.29
CA ASN A 68 -3.93 2.32 -3.11
C ASN A 68 -2.74 2.67 -2.21
N ARG A 69 -1.59 2.02 -2.47
CA ARG A 69 -0.34 2.32 -1.79
C ARG A 69 0.60 3.09 -2.71
N ASN A 70 1.43 3.94 -2.11
CA ASN A 70 2.43 4.74 -2.82
C ASN A 70 3.73 3.97 -3.12
N ILE A 71 3.74 2.65 -2.95
CA ILE A 71 4.89 1.78 -3.26
C ILE A 71 4.50 0.84 -4.40
N LYS A 72 5.43 0.62 -5.34
CA LYS A 72 5.27 -0.28 -6.48
C LYS A 72 6.08 -1.57 -6.28
N ALA A 73 5.69 -2.63 -6.98
CA ALA A 73 6.52 -3.83 -7.06
C ALA A 73 7.82 -3.53 -7.85
N GLY A 74 8.95 -4.06 -7.39
CA GLY A 74 10.27 -3.82 -7.97
C GLY A 74 11.38 -3.73 -6.92
N ILE A 75 12.59 -3.40 -7.37
CA ILE A 75 13.82 -3.42 -6.55
C ILE A 75 14.20 -2.00 -6.17
N TYR A 76 14.35 -1.73 -4.88
CA TYR A 76 14.77 -0.47 -4.30
C TYR A 76 16.16 -0.64 -3.67
N GLU A 77 16.98 0.41 -3.69
CA GLU A 77 18.28 0.44 -3.04
C GLU A 77 18.49 1.67 -2.16
N VAL A 78 19.43 1.55 -1.22
CA VAL A 78 19.90 2.68 -0.40
C VAL A 78 20.51 3.79 -1.27
N PRO A 79 20.52 5.06 -0.81
CA PRO A 79 21.20 6.15 -1.52
C PRO A 79 22.71 5.89 -1.68
N PRO A 80 23.38 6.53 -2.65
CA PRO A 80 24.82 6.33 -2.88
C PRO A 80 25.68 6.55 -1.63
N CYS A 81 25.32 7.51 -0.76
CA CYS A 81 26.03 7.80 0.48
C CYS A 81 25.95 6.68 1.54
N ALA A 82 24.97 5.78 1.44
CA ALA A 82 24.79 4.64 2.35
C ALA A 82 25.14 3.30 1.69
N ARG A 83 25.63 3.32 0.45
CA ARG A 83 26.02 2.11 -0.29
C ARG A 83 27.32 1.55 0.28
N ARG A 84 27.32 0.26 0.63
CA ARG A 84 28.56 -0.42 1.05
C ARG A 84 29.42 -0.74 -0.18
N HIS A 85 30.72 -0.89 0.02
CA HIS A 85 31.68 -1.06 -1.07
C HIS A 85 31.38 -2.25 -2.00
N ILE A 86 30.81 -3.33 -1.46
CA ILE A 86 30.56 -4.58 -2.20
C ILE A 86 29.15 -4.59 -2.82
N SER A 87 28.27 -3.65 -2.46
CA SER A 87 26.88 -3.63 -2.91
C SER A 87 26.80 -3.17 -4.38
N LYS A 88 26.49 -4.08 -5.31
CA LYS A 88 26.29 -3.75 -6.74
C LYS A 88 25.16 -2.71 -6.92
N PRO A 89 25.40 -1.51 -7.47
CA PRO A 89 24.37 -0.51 -7.74
C PRO A 89 23.28 -0.99 -8.71
N LEU A 90 22.02 -0.57 -8.52
CA LEU A 90 20.91 -0.90 -9.43
C LEU A 90 21.07 -0.28 -10.81
N VAL A 91 21.74 0.88 -10.94
CA VAL A 91 22.06 1.48 -12.25
C VAL A 91 22.92 0.57 -13.15
N ARG A 92 23.60 -0.44 -12.57
CA ARG A 92 24.37 -1.47 -13.31
C ARG A 92 23.55 -2.74 -13.58
N SER A 93 22.24 -2.71 -13.35
CA SER A 93 21.31 -3.82 -13.62
C SER A 93 20.43 -3.47 -14.82
N SER A 94 20.12 -4.46 -15.65
CA SER A 94 19.19 -4.31 -16.78
C SER A 94 17.74 -4.59 -16.39
N ASP A 95 17.43 -4.63 -15.09
CA ASP A 95 16.08 -4.95 -14.61
C ASP A 95 15.13 -3.76 -14.81
N PRO A 96 14.06 -3.90 -15.61
CA PRO A 96 13.10 -2.82 -15.85
C PRO A 96 12.30 -2.41 -14.61
N LYS A 97 12.34 -3.20 -13.53
CA LYS A 97 11.67 -2.93 -12.25
C LYS A 97 12.62 -2.33 -11.21
N ALA A 98 13.80 -1.86 -11.62
CA ALA A 98 14.72 -1.18 -10.74
C ALA A 98 14.26 0.26 -10.43
N PHE A 99 14.24 0.60 -9.14
CA PHE A 99 14.08 1.95 -8.60
C PHE A 99 15.42 2.39 -8.00
N PRO A 100 16.39 2.80 -8.85
CA PRO A 100 17.69 3.25 -8.38
C PRO A 100 17.54 4.53 -7.57
N SER A 101 18.30 4.62 -6.48
CA SER A 101 18.45 5.87 -5.75
C SER A 101 19.29 6.84 -6.60
N ARG A 102 18.86 8.10 -6.66
CA ARG A 102 19.64 9.17 -7.31
C ARG A 102 20.65 9.75 -6.34
#